data_AF-S5ZND9-F1
#
_entry.id   AF-S5ZND9-F1
#
_cell.length_a   1.000
_cell.length_b   1.000
_cell.length_c   1.000
_cell.angle_alpha   90.00
_cell.angle_beta   90.00
_cell.angle_gamma   90.00
#
_symmetry.space_group_name_H-M   'P 1'
#
loop_
_entity.id
_entity.type
_entity.pdbx_description
1 polymer ?
#
loop_
_entity_poly.entity_id
_entity_poly.type
_entity_poly.pdbx_seq_one_letter_code
_entity_poly.pdbx_strand_id
1 'polypeptide(L)'
;MKKMLLLYLFFILNLCCLYVEDISNIDLILYDLKNINTIGYKPIKTIQNNYIFTQGPLAEFKADLSFALVGDGFFKVYNEKEEEFYMRCCFFIINEYGKFETYKNMYLNKYINNDNKIINKTHVEPSGKLIITYDDETTESITIELYVPDEDSENICFGNYYSFSKSKKIEGTKFLNGFIELSAVDAFASVLQLQKEFYSIYTNKTNCKDEYEYNSQIIEQIQNYLIIKSFYKSENFYANFQTQSFTDQTYDFLANLISYFDFKCLK
;
A
#
# COMPACT_ATOMS: atom_id res chain seq x y z
N MET A 1 22.73 -35.51 -26.79
CA MET A 1 22.16 -35.19 -25.45
C MET A 1 22.29 -33.71 -25.06
N LYS A 2 23.47 -33.07 -25.08
CA LYS A 2 23.62 -31.64 -24.67
C LYS A 2 22.75 -30.63 -25.45
N LYS A 3 22.51 -30.83 -26.76
CA LYS A 3 21.66 -29.94 -27.58
C LYS A 3 20.16 -30.01 -27.25
N MET A 4 19.67 -31.17 -26.83
CA MET A 4 18.27 -31.35 -26.38
C MET A 4 18.04 -30.67 -25.04
N LEU A 5 19.00 -30.77 -24.10
CA LEU A 5 18.91 -30.12 -22.79
C LEU A 5 18.86 -28.59 -22.92
N LEU A 6 19.65 -28.02 -23.84
CA LEU A 6 19.66 -26.57 -24.11
C LEU A 6 18.33 -26.09 -24.71
N LEU A 7 17.70 -26.90 -25.58
CA LEU A 7 16.42 -26.58 -26.20
C LEU A 7 15.27 -26.62 -25.18
N TYR A 8 15.29 -27.61 -24.28
CA TYR A 8 14.35 -27.68 -23.14
C TYR A 8 14.57 -26.54 -22.16
N LEU A 9 15.82 -26.16 -21.86
CA LEU A 9 16.11 -25.00 -21.03
C LEU A 9 15.61 -23.70 -21.68
N PHE A 10 15.80 -23.56 -23.00
CA PHE A 10 15.32 -22.40 -23.76
C PHE A 10 13.79 -22.32 -23.79
N PHE A 11 13.10 -23.46 -23.93
CA PHE A 11 11.64 -23.51 -23.84
C PHE A 11 11.12 -23.23 -22.43
N ILE A 12 11.77 -23.75 -21.39
CA ILE A 12 11.38 -23.50 -19.99
C ILE A 12 11.64 -22.03 -19.61
N LEU A 13 12.77 -21.44 -20.03
CA LEU A 13 13.06 -20.02 -19.82
C LEU A 13 12.09 -19.12 -20.60
N ASN A 14 11.74 -19.45 -21.84
CA ASN A 14 10.73 -18.69 -22.58
C ASN A 14 9.31 -18.87 -22.00
N LEU A 15 8.96 -20.07 -21.50
CA LEU A 15 7.70 -20.25 -20.77
C LEU A 15 7.67 -19.47 -19.45
N CYS A 16 8.80 -19.37 -18.74
CA CYS A 16 8.90 -18.56 -17.53
C CYS A 16 8.88 -17.05 -17.83
N CYS A 17 9.48 -16.59 -18.95
CA CYS A 17 9.36 -15.19 -19.40
C CYS A 17 7.94 -14.85 -19.84
N LEU A 18 7.26 -15.75 -20.56
CA LEU A 18 5.84 -15.59 -20.95
C LEU A 18 4.89 -15.58 -19.74
N TYR A 19 5.23 -16.28 -18.64
CA TYR A 19 4.42 -16.26 -17.43
C TYR A 19 4.59 -14.98 -16.58
N VAL A 20 5.63 -14.18 -16.87
CA VAL A 20 5.92 -12.92 -16.18
C VAL A 20 5.45 -11.71 -17.01
N GLU A 21 5.17 -11.88 -18.31
CA GLU A 21 4.86 -10.76 -19.23
C GLU A 21 3.37 -10.40 -19.40
N ASP A 22 2.40 -11.22 -18.96
CA ASP A 22 0.98 -10.90 -19.14
C ASP A 22 0.20 -10.88 -17.82
N ILE A 23 0.57 -9.98 -16.91
CA ILE A 23 -0.43 -9.45 -15.98
C ILE A 23 -1.25 -8.46 -16.79
N SER A 24 -2.51 -8.80 -17.08
CA SER A 24 -3.39 -7.90 -17.82
C SER A 24 -3.52 -6.56 -17.08
N ASN A 25 -3.75 -5.45 -17.80
CA ASN A 25 -4.08 -4.16 -17.17
C ASN A 25 -5.18 -4.32 -16.11
N ILE A 26 -6.11 -5.25 -16.33
CA ILE A 26 -7.20 -5.63 -15.42
C ILE A 26 -6.67 -6.16 -14.10
N ASP A 27 -5.78 -7.16 -14.12
CA ASP A 27 -5.23 -7.76 -12.91
C ASP A 27 -4.50 -6.72 -12.03
N LEU A 28 -3.79 -5.77 -12.64
CA LEU A 28 -3.15 -4.67 -11.92
C LEU A 28 -4.17 -3.72 -11.29
N ILE A 29 -5.20 -3.32 -12.03
CA ILE A 29 -6.27 -2.45 -11.52
C ILE A 29 -6.97 -3.11 -10.33
N LEU A 30 -7.23 -4.41 -10.41
CA LEU A 30 -7.86 -5.18 -9.34
C LEU A 30 -6.94 -5.34 -8.14
N TYR A 31 -5.65 -5.54 -8.38
CA TYR A 31 -4.65 -5.58 -7.33
C TYR A 31 -4.62 -4.26 -6.54
N ASP A 32 -4.62 -3.12 -7.24
CA ASP A 32 -4.70 -1.80 -6.62
C ASP A 32 -5.99 -1.65 -5.82
N LEU A 33 -7.13 -1.99 -6.43
CA LEU A 33 -8.44 -1.90 -5.80
C LEU A 33 -8.57 -2.79 -4.55
N LYS A 34 -7.94 -3.98 -4.54
CA LYS A 34 -7.88 -4.85 -3.34
C LYS A 34 -7.11 -4.20 -2.19
N ASN A 35 -6.15 -3.33 -2.49
CA ASN A 35 -5.31 -2.64 -1.50
C ASN A 35 -5.82 -1.23 -1.15
N ILE A 36 -7.05 -0.89 -1.52
CA ILE A 36 -7.63 0.41 -1.19
C ILE A 36 -7.75 0.67 0.33
N ASN A 37 -7.82 -0.39 1.11
CA ASN A 37 -7.89 -0.35 2.57
C ASN A 37 -6.52 -0.37 3.27
N THR A 38 -5.47 -0.52 2.49
CA THR A 38 -4.13 -0.70 3.03
C THR A 38 -3.53 0.67 3.35
N ILE A 39 -3.28 0.94 4.63
CA ILE A 39 -2.63 2.17 5.13
C ILE A 39 -1.31 2.37 4.40
N GLY A 40 -1.11 3.53 3.77
CA GLY A 40 0.14 3.89 3.07
C GLY A 40 0.33 3.20 1.72
N TYR A 41 -0.63 2.43 1.23
CA TYR A 41 -0.49 1.73 -0.04
C TYR A 41 -0.40 2.71 -1.22
N LYS A 42 0.47 2.37 -2.18
CA LYS A 42 0.67 3.12 -3.41
C LYS A 42 0.24 2.24 -4.59
N PRO A 43 -0.65 2.74 -5.46
CA PRO A 43 -1.09 1.99 -6.63
C PRO A 43 0.09 1.67 -7.54
N ILE A 44 0.06 0.48 -8.13
CA ILE A 44 0.95 0.06 -9.20
C ILE A 44 0.51 0.81 -10.46
N LYS A 45 0.97 2.06 -10.60
CA LYS A 45 0.78 2.80 -11.85
C LYS A 45 1.37 1.96 -12.98
N THR A 46 0.55 1.74 -14.00
CA THR A 46 0.74 0.82 -15.11
C THR A 46 2.20 0.79 -15.54
N ILE A 47 2.78 -0.40 -15.42
CA ILE A 47 4.20 -0.72 -15.53
C ILE A 47 4.69 -0.27 -16.89
N GLN A 48 5.30 0.91 -16.96
CA GLN A 48 6.24 1.21 -18.03
C GLN A 48 7.20 2.35 -17.74
N ASN A 49 6.92 3.34 -16.88
CA ASN A 49 7.91 4.38 -16.56
C ASN A 49 7.69 5.03 -15.17
N ASN A 50 8.64 4.80 -14.25
CA ASN A 50 9.00 5.69 -13.13
C ASN A 50 8.14 5.75 -11.86
N TYR A 51 7.38 4.70 -11.49
CA TYR A 51 6.73 4.55 -10.15
C TYR A 51 6.47 5.88 -9.41
N ILE A 52 5.66 6.76 -10.00
CA ILE A 52 5.41 8.08 -9.39
C ILE A 52 4.46 7.86 -8.22
N PHE A 53 5.05 7.70 -7.03
CA PHE A 53 4.30 7.54 -5.79
C PHE A 53 3.50 8.80 -5.51
N THR A 54 2.19 8.68 -5.61
CA THR A 54 1.28 9.75 -5.23
C THR A 54 0.97 9.63 -3.74
N GLN A 55 0.95 10.75 -3.03
CA GLN A 55 0.55 10.77 -1.64
C GLN A 55 -0.96 10.48 -1.52
N GLY A 56 -1.30 9.53 -0.65
CA GLY A 56 -2.68 9.25 -0.29
C GLY A 56 -3.20 10.29 0.72
N PRO A 57 -4.51 10.31 0.98
CA PRO A 57 -5.10 11.20 1.97
C PRO A 57 -4.52 10.96 3.36
N LEU A 58 -4.29 12.03 4.12
CA LEU A 58 -3.90 11.93 5.52
C LEU A 58 -5.14 11.92 6.41
N ALA A 59 -5.17 11.01 7.38
CA ALA A 59 -6.25 10.89 8.34
C ALA A 59 -5.71 10.92 9.77
N GLU A 60 -6.43 11.60 10.66
CA GLU A 60 -6.09 11.63 12.08
C GLU A 60 -6.41 10.26 12.72
N PHE A 61 -5.47 9.73 13.49
CA PHE A 61 -5.58 8.41 14.14
C PHE A 61 -5.35 8.47 15.66
N LYS A 62 -4.62 9.49 16.15
CA LYS A 62 -4.40 9.79 17.58
C LYS A 62 -3.75 8.67 18.40
N ALA A 63 -2.94 7.81 17.78
CA ALA A 63 -2.08 6.87 18.51
C ALA A 63 -0.65 7.40 18.64
N ASP A 64 0.01 7.14 19.77
CA ASP A 64 1.32 7.72 20.12
C ASP A 64 2.43 7.42 19.09
N LEU A 65 2.40 6.23 18.47
CA LEU A 65 3.34 5.80 17.44
C LEU A 65 2.72 5.72 16.04
N SER A 66 1.69 6.54 15.81
CA SER A 66 1.15 6.80 14.47
C SER A 66 1.71 8.13 13.96
N PHE A 67 2.38 8.13 12.80
CA PHE A 67 2.92 9.37 12.23
C PHE A 67 3.00 9.40 10.72
N ALA A 68 2.16 10.16 10.03
CA ALA A 68 2.19 10.23 8.58
C ALA A 68 3.39 11.03 8.04
N LEU A 69 3.81 10.73 6.81
CA LEU A 69 4.81 11.51 6.09
C LEU A 69 4.12 12.51 5.15
N VAL A 70 4.55 13.77 5.17
CA VAL A 70 4.11 14.79 4.22
C VAL A 70 5.22 14.98 3.18
N GLY A 71 4.99 14.48 1.98
CA GLY A 71 5.99 14.36 0.91
C GLY A 71 6.49 12.92 0.70
N ASP A 72 7.66 12.81 0.10
CA ASP A 72 8.25 11.54 -0.35
C ASP A 72 8.88 10.72 0.79
N GLY A 73 9.46 9.56 0.47
CA GLY A 73 10.24 8.75 1.41
C GLY A 73 9.50 7.56 1.99
N PHE A 74 10.24 6.51 2.30
CA PHE A 74 9.75 5.25 2.84
C PHE A 74 10.55 4.91 4.09
N PHE A 75 9.90 4.27 5.06
CA PHE A 75 10.60 3.63 6.17
C PHE A 75 11.30 2.38 5.66
N LYS A 76 12.56 2.22 6.06
CA LYS A 76 13.30 0.98 5.84
C LYS A 76 13.05 0.03 7.01
N VAL A 77 12.45 -1.12 6.73
CA VAL A 77 12.10 -2.16 7.70
C VAL A 77 12.72 -3.49 7.31
N TYR A 78 12.81 -4.40 8.27
CA TYR A 78 13.38 -5.73 8.11
C TYR A 78 12.39 -6.78 8.61
N ASN A 79 12.42 -7.96 8.01
CA ASN A 79 11.69 -9.12 8.53
C ASN A 79 12.58 -9.97 9.46
N GLU A 80 12.02 -11.04 10.04
CA GLU A 80 12.73 -11.96 10.93
C GLU A 80 13.96 -12.66 10.30
N LYS A 81 14.05 -12.67 8.96
CA LYS A 81 15.20 -13.21 8.21
C LYS A 81 16.23 -12.14 7.86
N GLU A 82 16.08 -10.93 8.39
CA GLU A 82 16.93 -9.77 8.09
C GLU A 82 16.83 -9.29 6.63
N GLU A 83 15.76 -9.66 5.92
CA GLU A 83 15.52 -9.17 4.56
C GLU A 83 14.95 -7.75 4.60
N GLU A 84 15.49 -6.88 3.75
CA GLU A 84 15.15 -5.45 3.70
C GLU A 84 13.90 -5.17 2.87
N PHE A 85 13.00 -4.36 3.42
CA PHE A 85 11.82 -3.85 2.75
C PHE A 85 11.62 -2.35 3.05
N TYR A 86 10.77 -1.73 2.24
CA TYR A 86 10.38 -0.35 2.36
C TYR A 86 8.87 -0.27 2.53
N MET A 87 8.38 0.67 3.34
CA MET A 87 6.94 0.86 3.52
C MET A 87 6.59 2.32 3.80
N ARG A 88 5.34 2.67 3.50
CA ARG A 88 4.74 3.98 3.83
C ARG A 88 3.77 3.92 4.99
N CYS A 89 3.38 2.73 5.44
CA CYS A 89 2.58 2.64 6.66
C CYS A 89 3.43 3.15 7.84
N CYS A 90 2.81 3.98 8.67
CA CYS A 90 3.49 4.70 9.72
C CYS A 90 2.92 4.36 11.08
N PHE A 91 2.69 3.07 11.33
CA PHE A 91 2.15 2.62 12.60
C PHE A 91 3.01 1.52 13.18
N PHE A 92 3.69 1.87 14.26
CA PHE A 92 4.64 1.02 14.97
C PHE A 92 4.16 0.78 16.40
N ILE A 93 4.65 -0.31 16.98
CA ILE A 93 4.61 -0.62 18.39
C ILE A 93 6.04 -0.77 18.88
N ILE A 94 6.28 -0.47 20.15
CA ILE A 94 7.56 -0.78 20.80
C ILE A 94 7.33 -2.06 21.59
N ASN A 95 8.12 -3.10 21.30
CA ASN A 95 8.01 -4.37 22.00
C ASN A 95 8.77 -4.35 23.34
N GLU A 96 8.72 -5.46 24.08
CA GLU A 96 9.37 -5.60 25.39
C GLU A 96 10.90 -5.40 25.37
N TYR A 97 11.54 -5.58 24.21
CA TYR A 97 12.98 -5.40 24.00
C TYR A 97 13.35 -4.00 23.49
N GLY A 98 12.38 -3.08 23.44
CA GLY A 98 12.60 -1.73 22.93
C GLY A 98 12.77 -1.67 21.40
N LYS A 99 12.40 -2.72 20.66
CA LYS A 99 12.41 -2.70 19.19
C LYS A 99 11.12 -2.10 18.65
N PHE A 100 11.24 -1.33 17.58
CA PHE A 100 10.10 -0.81 16.83
C PHE A 100 9.61 -1.84 15.83
N GLU A 101 8.40 -2.33 16.02
CA GLU A 101 7.80 -3.37 15.18
C GLU A 101 6.47 -2.89 14.61
N THR A 102 6.09 -3.44 13.48
CA THR A 102 4.75 -3.32 12.89
C THR A 102 3.92 -4.52 13.32
N TYR A 103 2.60 -4.48 13.12
CA TYR A 103 1.72 -5.64 13.39
C TYR A 103 2.00 -6.90 12.56
N LYS A 104 2.85 -6.80 11.54
CA LYS A 104 3.25 -7.94 10.70
C LYS A 104 4.68 -8.41 10.99
N ASN A 105 5.19 -8.14 12.20
CA ASN A 105 6.52 -8.53 12.66
C ASN A 105 7.68 -7.98 11.79
N MET A 106 7.43 -6.93 11.01
CA MET A 106 8.50 -6.16 10.37
C MET A 106 9.00 -5.12 11.36
N TYR A 107 10.29 -4.85 11.39
CA TYR A 107 10.88 -3.97 12.40
C TYR A 107 11.80 -2.90 11.79
N LEU A 108 11.89 -1.73 12.43
CA LEU A 108 12.91 -0.74 12.11
C LEU A 108 14.23 -1.18 12.74
N ASN A 109 15.36 -1.04 12.05
CA ASN A 109 16.69 -1.27 12.64
C ASN A 109 17.10 -0.09 13.54
N LYS A 110 16.30 0.14 14.57
CA LYS A 110 16.45 1.10 15.66
C LYS A 110 15.88 0.42 16.90
N TYR A 111 16.50 0.64 18.05
CA TYR A 111 16.03 0.15 19.33
C TYR A 111 16.25 1.22 20.38
N ILE A 112 15.41 1.19 21.40
CA ILE A 112 15.56 2.01 22.60
C ILE A 112 16.12 1.11 23.70
N ASN A 113 17.09 1.61 24.47
CA ASN A 113 17.47 0.91 25.68
C ASN A 113 16.65 1.50 26.83
N ASN A 114 15.58 0.82 27.20
CA ASN A 114 14.68 1.33 28.23
C ASN A 114 15.19 1.09 29.66
N ASP A 115 16.26 0.30 29.90
CA ASP A 115 16.79 0.01 31.25
C ASP A 115 15.69 -0.31 32.31
N ASN A 116 14.64 -1.05 31.91
CA ASN A 116 13.43 -1.36 32.69
C ASN A 116 12.52 -0.16 33.05
N LYS A 117 12.71 0.99 32.42
CA LYS A 117 11.81 2.15 32.54
C LYS A 117 10.54 1.96 31.74
N ILE A 118 9.45 2.53 32.23
CA ILE A 118 8.15 2.46 31.57
C ILE A 118 8.02 3.65 30.61
N ILE A 119 7.65 3.39 29.36
CA ILE A 119 7.36 4.46 28.40
C ILE A 119 6.05 5.14 28.82
N ASN A 120 6.14 6.42 29.16
CA ASN A 120 4.98 7.22 29.57
C ASN A 120 4.35 7.93 28.35
N LYS A 121 5.17 8.46 27.45
CA LYS A 121 4.70 9.18 26.26
C LYS A 121 5.71 9.08 25.11
N THR A 122 5.20 9.05 23.88
CA THR A 122 6.02 9.25 22.68
C THR A 122 5.42 10.32 21.78
N HIS A 123 6.27 11.02 21.03
CA HIS A 123 5.83 11.90 19.95
C HIS A 123 6.96 12.06 18.93
N VAL A 124 6.61 12.25 17.66
CA VAL A 124 7.57 12.60 16.61
C VAL A 124 7.52 14.09 16.28
N GLU A 125 8.69 14.72 16.25
CA GLU A 125 8.83 16.09 15.75
C GLU A 125 8.74 16.12 14.22
N PRO A 126 8.37 17.26 13.59
CA PRO A 126 8.32 17.37 12.12
C PRO A 126 9.63 17.04 11.40
N SER A 127 10.77 17.08 12.10
CA SER A 127 12.10 16.73 11.61
C SER A 127 12.33 15.22 11.45
N GLY A 128 11.44 14.36 11.99
CA GLY A 128 11.65 12.91 12.07
C GLY A 128 12.37 12.47 13.35
N LYS A 129 12.58 13.37 14.31
CA LYS A 129 13.09 13.03 15.64
C LYS A 129 11.96 12.52 16.52
N LEU A 130 11.97 11.22 16.82
CA LEU A 130 11.09 10.61 17.81
C LEU A 130 11.63 10.92 19.21
N ILE A 131 10.77 11.45 20.07
CA ILE A 131 11.06 11.69 21.48
C ILE A 131 10.24 10.71 22.32
N ILE A 132 10.92 10.06 23.26
CA ILE A 132 10.34 9.12 24.20
C ILE A 132 10.55 9.68 25.59
N THR A 133 9.48 9.77 26.35
CA THR A 133 9.50 10.20 27.75
C THR A 133 9.14 9.02 28.63
N TYR A 134 9.98 8.75 29.61
CA TYR A 134 9.77 7.67 30.58
C TYR A 134 8.96 8.15 31.79
N ASP A 135 8.59 7.21 32.64
CA ASP A 135 7.91 7.45 33.92
C ASP A 135 8.73 8.29 34.92
N ASP A 136 10.07 8.25 34.82
CA ASP A 136 10.99 9.07 35.60
C ASP A 136 11.26 10.47 35.00
N GLU A 137 10.46 10.88 34.00
CA GLU A 137 10.57 12.13 33.25
C GLU A 137 11.84 12.30 32.39
N THR A 138 12.73 11.30 32.38
CA THR A 138 13.88 11.32 31.46
C THR A 138 13.40 11.13 30.02
N THR A 139 14.21 11.63 29.07
CA THR A 139 13.89 11.55 27.64
C THR A 139 15.00 10.90 26.84
N GLU A 140 14.64 10.00 25.95
CA GLU A 140 15.49 9.49 24.87
C GLU A 140 14.99 10.02 23.53
N SER A 141 15.88 10.17 22.54
CA SER A 141 15.46 10.55 21.19
C SER A 141 16.17 9.77 20.10
N ILE A 142 15.41 9.39 19.07
CA ILE A 142 15.90 8.64 17.92
C ILE A 142 15.48 9.36 16.65
N THR A 143 16.41 9.54 15.71
CA THR A 143 16.10 10.04 14.38
C THR A 143 15.68 8.89 13.47
N ILE A 144 14.48 9.00 12.89
CA ILE A 144 13.98 8.06 11.89
C ILE A 144 14.45 8.53 10.52
N GLU A 145 15.06 7.62 9.77
CA GLU A 145 15.57 7.89 8.43
C GLU A 145 14.59 7.43 7.37
N LEU A 146 14.51 8.19 6.28
CA LEU A 146 13.63 7.91 5.15
C LEU A 146 14.43 7.68 3.89
N TYR A 147 13.89 6.84 3.01
CA TYR A 147 14.54 6.39 1.80
C TYR A 147 13.63 6.48 0.59
N VAL A 148 14.19 6.75 -0.58
CA VAL A 148 13.46 6.68 -1.88
C VAL A 148 14.24 5.76 -2.82
N PRO A 149 13.58 5.16 -3.82
CA PRO A 149 14.30 4.46 -4.88
C PRO A 149 15.22 5.44 -5.61
N ASP A 150 16.37 4.94 -6.06
CA ASP A 150 17.26 5.71 -6.92
C ASP A 150 16.80 5.69 -8.39
N GLU A 151 17.38 6.55 -9.24
CA GLU A 151 16.92 6.74 -10.64
C GLU A 151 16.91 5.44 -11.47
N ASP A 152 17.85 4.53 -11.22
CA ASP A 152 17.95 3.22 -11.89
C ASP A 152 17.54 2.04 -10.98
N SER A 153 16.66 2.28 -10.00
CA SER A 153 16.19 1.22 -9.11
C SER A 153 15.11 0.37 -9.78
N GLU A 154 15.34 -0.93 -9.76
CA GLU A 154 14.29 -1.92 -10.01
C GLU A 154 13.44 -2.01 -8.74
N ASN A 155 12.14 -1.78 -8.91
CA ASN A 155 11.22 -1.71 -7.77
C ASN A 155 10.17 -2.80 -7.89
N ILE A 156 9.96 -3.54 -6.80
CA ILE A 156 8.94 -4.58 -6.71
C ILE A 156 7.98 -4.21 -5.58
N CYS A 157 6.68 -4.38 -5.82
CA CYS A 157 5.63 -4.11 -4.86
C CYS A 157 4.99 -5.42 -4.37
N PHE A 158 4.87 -5.57 -3.06
CA PHE A 158 4.23 -6.69 -2.37
C PHE A 158 3.19 -6.14 -1.39
N GLY A 159 2.06 -5.68 -1.93
CA GLY A 159 1.03 -4.98 -1.17
C GLY A 159 1.59 -3.67 -0.61
N ASN A 160 1.69 -3.56 0.71
CA ASN A 160 2.19 -2.35 1.37
C ASN A 160 3.72 -2.26 1.50
N TYR A 161 4.41 -3.30 1.05
CA TYR A 161 5.86 -3.40 1.14
C TYR A 161 6.46 -3.29 -0.23
N TYR A 162 7.62 -2.64 -0.30
CA TYR A 162 8.36 -2.40 -1.53
C TYR A 162 9.77 -2.93 -1.34
N SER A 163 10.33 -3.47 -2.41
CA SER A 163 11.76 -3.76 -2.51
C SER A 163 12.34 -2.85 -3.57
N PHE A 164 13.42 -2.15 -3.24
CA PHE A 164 14.16 -1.29 -4.15
C PHE A 164 15.55 -1.90 -4.35
N SER A 165 15.96 -2.16 -5.58
CA SER A 165 17.32 -2.67 -5.84
C SER A 165 18.39 -1.63 -5.51
N LYS A 166 18.04 -0.34 -5.57
CA LYS A 166 18.86 0.79 -5.12
C LYS A 166 18.00 1.80 -4.39
N SER A 167 18.46 2.27 -3.24
CA SER A 167 17.78 3.34 -2.50
C SER A 167 18.76 4.39 -2.02
N LYS A 168 18.25 5.62 -1.83
CA LYS A 168 19.00 6.72 -1.24
C LYS A 168 18.24 7.29 -0.06
N LYS A 169 18.98 7.67 0.98
CA LYS A 169 18.44 8.41 2.11
C LYS A 169 18.00 9.80 1.64
N ILE A 170 16.87 10.26 2.17
CA ILE A 170 16.36 11.61 1.92
C ILE A 170 16.16 12.38 3.23
N GLU A 171 16.12 13.70 3.10
CA GLU A 171 15.88 14.63 4.20
C GLU A 171 14.77 15.62 3.81
N GLY A 172 14.25 16.37 4.79
CA GLY A 172 13.27 17.44 4.54
C GLY A 172 11.82 17.00 4.41
N THR A 173 11.54 15.69 4.34
CA THR A 173 10.16 15.18 4.48
C THR A 173 9.67 15.40 5.90
N LYS A 174 8.47 15.96 6.03
CA LYS A 174 7.90 16.29 7.35
C LYS A 174 7.14 15.10 7.93
N PHE A 175 7.29 14.90 9.22
CA PHE A 175 6.51 13.94 10.00
C PHE A 175 5.31 14.64 10.63
N LEU A 176 4.16 13.96 10.61
CA LEU A 176 2.91 14.44 11.18
C LEU A 176 2.44 13.48 12.27
N ASN A 177 2.70 13.83 13.53
CA ASN A 177 2.36 13.03 14.70
C ASN A 177 0.85 12.82 14.87
N GLY A 178 0.42 11.59 15.14
CA GLY A 178 -0.97 11.23 15.37
C GLY A 178 -1.79 11.01 14.09
N PHE A 179 -1.14 10.95 12.93
CA PHE A 179 -1.80 10.75 11.63
C PHE A 179 -1.32 9.47 10.97
N ILE A 180 -2.15 8.96 10.05
CA ILE A 180 -1.79 7.90 9.11
C ILE A 180 -2.03 8.37 7.68
N GLU A 181 -1.25 7.83 6.75
CA GLU A 181 -1.52 7.96 5.32
C GLU A 181 -2.45 6.83 4.88
N LEU A 182 -3.58 7.15 4.26
CA LEU A 182 -4.47 6.16 3.66
C LEU A 182 -3.96 5.75 2.28
N SER A 183 -4.53 4.68 1.72
CA SER A 183 -4.21 4.24 0.36
C SER A 183 -4.34 5.38 -0.66
N ALA A 184 -3.37 5.47 -1.57
CA ALA A 184 -3.36 6.43 -2.67
C ALA A 184 -4.17 5.96 -3.89
N VAL A 185 -4.89 4.85 -3.77
CA VAL A 185 -5.75 4.32 -4.84
C VAL A 185 -6.98 5.22 -5.01
N ASP A 186 -7.15 5.76 -6.21
CA ASP A 186 -8.39 6.42 -6.61
C ASP A 186 -9.39 5.35 -7.08
N ALA A 187 -10.24 4.90 -6.16
CA ALA A 187 -11.25 3.87 -6.41
C ALA A 187 -12.11 4.17 -7.63
N PHE A 188 -12.52 5.44 -7.79
CA PHE A 188 -13.45 5.82 -8.85
C PHE A 188 -12.75 5.76 -10.20
N ALA A 189 -11.54 6.32 -10.30
CA ALA A 189 -10.74 6.25 -11.51
C ALA A 189 -10.38 4.80 -11.89
N SER A 190 -9.97 3.98 -10.92
CA SER A 190 -9.64 2.57 -11.13
C SER A 190 -10.85 1.75 -11.60
N VAL A 191 -12.03 1.93 -11.01
CA VAL A 191 -13.26 1.22 -11.45
C VAL A 191 -13.70 1.65 -12.84
N LEU A 192 -13.57 2.95 -13.18
CA LEU A 192 -13.85 3.44 -14.53
C LEU A 192 -12.86 2.85 -15.56
N GLN A 193 -11.59 2.72 -15.20
CA GLN A 193 -10.60 2.07 -16.05
C GLN A 193 -10.93 0.60 -16.25
N LEU A 194 -11.30 -0.12 -15.19
CA LEU A 194 -11.72 -1.51 -15.24
C LEU A 194 -12.91 -1.72 -16.19
N GLN A 195 -13.91 -0.84 -16.13
CA GLN A 195 -15.06 -0.86 -17.03
C GLN A 195 -14.64 -0.75 -18.50
N LYS A 196 -13.69 0.14 -18.82
CA LYS A 196 -13.18 0.33 -20.18
C LYS A 196 -12.44 -0.91 -20.68
N GLU A 197 -11.61 -1.53 -19.84
CA GLU A 197 -10.87 -2.74 -20.19
C GLU A 197 -11.81 -3.92 -20.45
N PHE A 198 -12.83 -4.13 -19.60
CA PHE A 198 -13.83 -5.17 -19.83
C PHE A 198 -14.65 -4.94 -21.10
N TYR A 199 -15.04 -3.69 -21.38
CA TYR A 199 -15.74 -3.36 -22.63
C TYR A 199 -14.87 -3.65 -23.86
N SER A 200 -13.58 -3.34 -23.80
CA SER A 200 -12.62 -3.68 -24.85
C SER A 200 -12.58 -5.19 -25.09
N ILE A 201 -12.50 -6.01 -24.03
CA ILE A 201 -12.53 -7.48 -24.15
C ILE A 201 -13.83 -7.95 -24.80
N TYR A 202 -14.98 -7.43 -24.35
CA TYR A 202 -16.28 -7.78 -24.91
C TYR A 202 -16.37 -7.49 -26.42
N THR A 203 -15.93 -6.31 -26.84
CA THR A 203 -15.97 -5.93 -28.27
C THR A 203 -15.03 -6.75 -29.15
N ASN A 204 -13.92 -7.26 -28.58
CA ASN A 204 -12.89 -7.97 -29.32
C ASN A 204 -12.99 -9.51 -29.23
N LYS A 205 -13.72 -10.07 -28.25
CA LYS A 205 -13.88 -11.53 -28.06
C LYS A 205 -15.37 -11.93 -27.97
N THR A 206 -15.89 -12.55 -29.03
CA THR A 206 -17.31 -12.93 -29.19
C THR A 206 -17.85 -13.93 -28.17
N ASN A 207 -16.98 -14.72 -27.51
CA ASN A 207 -17.38 -15.73 -26.52
C ASN A 207 -17.42 -15.21 -25.07
N CYS A 208 -17.22 -13.90 -24.85
CA CYS A 208 -17.09 -13.30 -23.52
C CYS A 208 -18.33 -12.51 -23.06
N LYS A 209 -19.48 -12.70 -23.73
CA LYS A 209 -20.70 -11.93 -23.46
C LYS A 209 -21.22 -12.12 -22.03
N ASP A 210 -21.39 -13.37 -21.60
CA ASP A 210 -21.96 -13.67 -20.28
C ASP A 210 -21.03 -13.20 -19.13
N GLU A 211 -19.71 -13.32 -19.33
CA GLU A 211 -18.69 -12.85 -18.38
C GLU A 211 -18.64 -11.32 -18.31
N TYR A 212 -18.75 -10.63 -19.45
CA TYR A 212 -18.85 -9.17 -19.50
C TYR A 212 -20.12 -8.68 -18.80
N GLU A 213 -21.28 -9.28 -19.08
CA GLU A 213 -22.55 -8.88 -18.46
C GLU A 213 -22.50 -9.07 -16.94
N TYR A 214 -21.96 -10.19 -16.46
CA TYR A 214 -21.76 -10.44 -15.03
C TYR A 214 -20.80 -9.43 -14.38
N ASN A 215 -19.61 -9.21 -14.96
CA ASN A 215 -18.63 -8.25 -14.45
C ASN A 215 -19.13 -6.80 -14.51
N SER A 216 -19.95 -6.44 -15.52
CA SER A 216 -20.56 -5.12 -15.64
C SER A 216 -21.56 -4.84 -14.51
N GLN A 217 -22.32 -5.85 -14.05
CA GLN A 217 -23.22 -5.70 -12.91
C GLN A 217 -22.44 -5.43 -11.61
N ILE A 218 -21.30 -6.10 -11.41
CA ILE A 218 -20.42 -5.86 -10.26
C ILE A 218 -19.88 -4.42 -10.32
N ILE A 219 -19.42 -3.96 -11.49
CA ILE A 219 -18.95 -2.58 -11.68
C ILE A 219 -20.04 -1.56 -11.36
N GLU A 220 -21.27 -1.77 -11.83
CA GLU A 220 -22.39 -0.87 -11.56
C GLU A 220 -22.69 -0.76 -10.06
N GLN A 221 -22.67 -1.89 -9.33
CA GLN A 221 -22.84 -1.90 -7.88
C GLN A 221 -21.74 -1.10 -7.18
N ILE A 222 -20.48 -1.26 -7.60
CA ILE A 222 -19.35 -0.49 -7.07
C ILE A 222 -19.51 1.01 -7.37
N GLN A 223 -19.88 1.38 -8.60
CA GLN A 223 -20.07 2.78 -9.00
C GLN A 223 -21.18 3.46 -8.21
N ASN A 224 -22.35 2.82 -8.09
CA ASN A 224 -23.48 3.32 -7.31
C ASN A 224 -23.08 3.53 -5.85
N TYR A 225 -22.34 2.60 -5.28
CA TYR A 225 -21.85 2.71 -3.91
C TYR A 225 -20.88 3.88 -3.72
N LEU A 226 -19.91 4.07 -4.63
CA LEU A 226 -18.97 5.19 -4.60
C LEU A 226 -19.67 6.55 -4.74
N ILE A 227 -20.68 6.64 -5.61
CA ILE A 227 -21.52 7.83 -5.80
C ILE A 227 -22.29 8.16 -4.52
N ILE A 228 -22.98 7.18 -3.93
CA ILE A 228 -23.70 7.37 -2.66
C ILE A 228 -22.75 7.90 -1.58
N LYS A 229 -21.55 7.33 -1.46
CA LYS A 229 -20.54 7.79 -0.50
C LYS A 229 -20.07 9.22 -0.77
N SER A 230 -19.90 9.63 -2.02
CA SER A 230 -19.47 11.00 -2.33
C SER A 230 -20.52 12.03 -1.93
N PHE A 231 -21.81 11.70 -2.04
CA PHE A 231 -22.91 12.53 -1.52
C PHE A 231 -22.91 12.62 0.02
N TYR A 232 -22.71 11.51 0.73
CA TYR A 232 -22.61 11.52 2.19
C TYR A 232 -21.40 12.33 2.71
N LYS A 233 -20.30 12.36 1.94
CA LYS A 233 -19.17 13.26 2.25
C LYS A 233 -19.51 14.74 2.04
N SER A 234 -20.42 15.09 1.13
CA SER A 234 -20.80 16.49 0.86
C SER A 234 -21.81 17.09 1.84
N GLU A 235 -22.64 16.28 2.50
CA GLU A 235 -23.74 16.80 3.36
C GLU A 235 -23.42 16.90 4.87
N ASN A 236 -22.24 16.48 5.36
CA ASN A 236 -21.94 16.48 6.80
C ASN A 236 -20.52 16.97 7.15
N PHE A 237 -20.15 18.18 6.74
CA PHE A 237 -18.79 18.68 6.96
C PHE A 237 -18.50 19.27 8.36
N TYR A 238 -19.42 19.28 9.35
CA TYR A 238 -19.07 19.87 10.67
C TYR A 238 -19.66 19.28 11.96
N ALA A 239 -20.50 18.24 11.93
CA ALA A 239 -21.23 17.87 13.16
C ALA A 239 -20.83 16.55 13.83
N ASN A 240 -20.39 15.50 13.12
CA ASN A 240 -20.17 14.21 13.76
C ASN A 240 -19.17 13.36 12.98
N PHE A 241 -17.90 13.34 13.37
CA PHE A 241 -16.99 12.26 13.01
C PHE A 241 -16.18 11.81 14.24
N GLN A 242 -16.90 11.24 15.20
CA GLN A 242 -16.40 10.14 16.03
C GLN A 242 -16.76 8.79 15.39
N THR A 243 -16.38 8.55 14.13
CA THR A 243 -16.62 7.25 13.49
C THR A 243 -15.41 6.79 12.70
N GLN A 244 -14.46 6.20 13.42
CA GLN A 244 -13.51 5.20 12.90
C GLN A 244 -14.24 4.02 12.21
N SER A 245 -15.54 3.80 12.48
CA SER A 245 -16.30 2.64 12.00
C SER A 245 -16.84 2.72 10.56
N PHE A 246 -16.88 3.89 9.92
CA PHE A 246 -17.55 4.05 8.62
C PHE A 246 -16.63 3.94 7.40
N THR A 247 -15.35 4.24 7.55
CA THR A 247 -14.33 4.05 6.49
C THR A 247 -14.04 2.57 6.28
N ASP A 248 -13.90 1.80 7.36
CA ASP A 248 -13.51 0.39 7.31
C ASP A 248 -14.57 -0.46 6.59
N GLN A 249 -15.85 -0.25 6.91
CA GLN A 249 -16.97 -0.94 6.24
C GLN A 249 -17.08 -0.63 4.74
N THR A 250 -16.66 0.57 4.31
CA THR A 250 -16.75 0.95 2.89
C THR A 250 -15.84 0.09 2.04
N TYR A 251 -14.59 0.05 2.45
CA TYR A 251 -13.54 -0.49 1.65
C TYR A 251 -13.51 -2.03 1.77
N ASP A 252 -14.03 -2.59 2.88
CA ASP A 252 -14.30 -4.02 2.99
C ASP A 252 -15.42 -4.46 2.04
N PHE A 253 -16.49 -3.65 1.90
CA PHE A 253 -17.53 -3.90 0.91
C PHE A 253 -16.97 -3.88 -0.52
N LEU A 254 -16.13 -2.88 -0.84
CA LEU A 254 -15.45 -2.81 -2.13
C LEU A 254 -14.55 -4.03 -2.37
N ALA A 255 -13.69 -4.37 -1.42
CA ALA A 255 -12.79 -5.53 -1.51
C ALA A 255 -13.56 -6.85 -1.71
N ASN A 256 -14.69 -7.02 -1.02
CA ASN A 256 -15.56 -8.18 -1.19
C ASN A 256 -16.20 -8.20 -2.59
N LEU A 257 -16.73 -7.07 -3.07
CA LEU A 257 -17.29 -6.98 -4.42
C LEU A 257 -16.26 -7.29 -5.51
N ILE A 258 -15.04 -6.78 -5.36
CA ILE A 258 -13.92 -7.04 -6.27
C ILE A 258 -13.58 -8.53 -6.33
N SER A 259 -13.73 -9.27 -5.23
CA SER A 259 -13.43 -10.71 -5.20
C SER A 259 -14.37 -11.56 -6.07
N TYR A 260 -15.50 -11.01 -6.52
CA TYR A 260 -16.48 -11.72 -7.33
C TYR A 260 -16.24 -11.64 -8.84
N PHE A 261 -15.27 -10.87 -9.32
CA PHE A 261 -14.97 -10.83 -10.76
C PHE A 261 -14.49 -12.20 -11.28
N ASP A 262 -15.00 -12.62 -12.44
CA ASP A 262 -14.56 -13.83 -13.17
C ASP A 262 -13.72 -13.43 -14.40
N PHE A 263 -12.67 -14.22 -14.71
CA PHE A 263 -11.60 -13.87 -15.66
C PHE A 263 -11.27 -14.99 -16.66
N LYS A 264 -12.23 -15.87 -16.95
CA LYS A 264 -12.03 -17.00 -17.87
C LYS A 264 -11.63 -16.52 -19.27
N CYS A 265 -11.97 -15.29 -19.65
CA CYS A 265 -11.64 -14.70 -20.94
C CYS A 265 -10.25 -14.05 -21.06
N LEU A 266 -9.44 -13.99 -19.99
CA LEU A 266 -8.10 -13.39 -20.01
C LEU A 266 -6.97 -14.33 -20.46
N LYS A 267 -7.26 -15.63 -20.62
CA LYS A 267 -6.30 -16.66 -21.06
C LYS A 267 -6.34 -16.93 -22.56
#